data_AF-A0A816P2M6-F1
#
_entry.id   AF-A0A816P2M6-F1
#
_cell.length_a   1.000
_cell.length_b   1.000
_cell.length_c   1.000
_cell.angle_alpha   90.00
_cell.angle_beta   90.00
_cell.angle_gamma   90.00
#
_symmetry.space_group_name_H-M   'P 1'
#
loop_
_entity.id
_entity.type
_entity.pdbx_description
1 polymer ?
#
loop_
_entity_poly.entity_id
_entity_poly.type
_entity_poly.pdbx_seq_one_letter_code
_entity_poly.pdbx_strand_id
1 'polypeptide(L)'
;MCLDRARHVLYFSHEIESLKWLETLFINIWTVVLTTETKDADDMSNSIDKISKFMEKNVENNNIYVPKYLHKFVKYKLKRWVDSAFQARIMREDDHFVLSIPKTAGQNNQKQKNIIVLDKDTGVEQYSTLWSHGLAQFLELKYRRKLPVESLKAVFISNKAFFQRYKSCLYDLTGTLGSENSQSFLSDLYYVKFADLSTSKKKCYNQLSNKVAFEYSDWLDLIAKESIKIGKKRPILIVCENVEATGNIWNELIRNGVPPHTTEKYRRDATNKGERGTDISVDPEVNKQEGLHVILNYPPENVRVEEQAFGRTARNGAVGTGQFILQVDKFVYEHMYELDQYPTDQRKLKVEELADMILEREKNQSR
;
A
#
# COMPACT_ATOMS: atom_id res chain seq x y z
N MET A 1 8.91 -7.20 8.80
CA MET A 1 10.27 -6.77 8.34
C MET A 1 10.97 -7.86 7.54
N CYS A 2 11.07 -9.07 8.08
CA CYS A 2 11.79 -10.18 7.43
C CYS A 2 11.03 -10.88 6.29
N LEU A 3 9.72 -10.64 6.14
CA LEU A 3 8.86 -11.12 5.05
C LEU A 3 8.39 -9.96 4.16
N ASP A 4 7.36 -9.25 4.58
CA ASP A 4 6.65 -8.22 3.78
C ASP A 4 7.63 -7.16 3.23
N ARG A 5 8.58 -6.74 4.07
CA ARG A 5 9.61 -5.75 3.71
C ARG A 5 10.96 -6.36 3.36
N ALA A 6 11.08 -7.67 3.14
CA ALA A 6 12.37 -8.32 2.86
C ALA A 6 13.04 -7.76 1.60
N ARG A 7 12.23 -7.40 0.61
CA ARG A 7 12.64 -6.82 -0.68
C ARG A 7 12.98 -5.34 -0.59
N HIS A 8 12.64 -4.66 0.50
CA HIS A 8 12.98 -3.25 0.65
C HIS A 8 14.50 -3.09 0.73
N VAL A 9 14.99 -2.13 -0.05
CA VAL A 9 16.41 -1.80 -0.12
C VAL A 9 16.62 -0.47 0.55
N LEU A 10 17.36 -0.47 1.66
CA LEU A 10 17.90 0.74 2.24
C LEU A 10 19.11 1.17 1.41
N TYR A 11 19.22 2.46 1.11
CA TYR A 11 20.33 2.99 0.36
C TYR A 11 20.71 4.39 0.85
N PHE A 12 21.99 4.72 0.72
CA PHE A 12 22.45 6.09 0.82
C PHE A 12 22.55 6.68 -0.58
N SER A 13 21.85 7.80 -0.78
CA SER A 13 21.93 8.63 -1.96
C SER A 13 22.67 9.92 -1.63
N HIS A 14 23.42 10.42 -2.61
CA HIS A 14 23.97 11.77 -2.58
C HIS A 14 23.61 12.45 -3.90
N GLU A 15 23.43 13.76 -3.86
CA GLU A 15 23.24 14.56 -5.05
C GLU A 15 24.55 14.63 -5.84
N ILE A 16 24.45 14.43 -7.15
CA ILE A 16 25.60 14.53 -8.05
C ILE A 16 25.40 15.76 -8.91
N GLU A 17 26.26 16.76 -8.73
CA GLU A 17 26.18 18.06 -9.40
C GLU A 17 26.09 17.92 -10.92
N SER A 18 26.82 16.96 -11.50
CA SER A 18 26.81 16.73 -12.94
C SER A 18 25.46 16.24 -13.49
N LEU A 19 24.54 15.74 -12.66
CA LEU A 19 23.22 15.28 -13.10
C LEU A 19 22.21 16.42 -13.24
N LYS A 20 22.55 17.66 -12.83
CA LYS A 20 21.72 18.85 -13.08
C LYS A 20 21.43 19.07 -14.57
N TRP A 21 22.38 18.69 -15.44
CA TRP A 21 22.23 18.78 -16.90
C TRP A 21 21.12 17.88 -17.47
N LEU A 22 20.55 16.96 -16.68
CA LEU A 22 19.44 16.12 -17.12
C LEU A 22 18.07 16.80 -16.98
N GLU A 23 17.98 17.97 -16.37
CA GLU A 23 16.71 18.69 -16.15
C GLU A 23 15.93 18.87 -17.46
N THR A 24 16.60 19.38 -18.51
CA THR A 24 15.97 19.57 -19.83
C THR A 24 15.50 18.25 -20.43
N LEU A 25 16.24 17.16 -20.22
CA LEU A 25 15.86 15.84 -20.72
C LEU A 25 14.61 15.32 -20.01
N PHE A 26 14.53 15.44 -18.68
CA PHE A 26 13.35 15.05 -17.91
C PHE A 26 12.10 15.82 -18.35
N ILE A 27 12.21 17.13 -18.57
CA ILE A 27 11.10 17.97 -19.05
C ILE A 27 10.62 17.48 -20.43
N ASN A 28 11.54 17.22 -21.36
CA ASN A 28 11.18 16.74 -22.71
C ASN A 28 10.52 15.36 -22.68
N ILE A 29 11.04 14.42 -21.86
CA ILE A 29 10.41 13.10 -21.66
C ILE A 29 8.98 13.29 -21.14
N TRP A 30 8.79 14.14 -20.14
CA TRP A 30 7.48 14.40 -19.55
C TRP A 30 6.50 14.99 -20.57
N THR A 31 6.92 15.97 -21.36
CA THR A 31 6.09 16.58 -22.41
C THR A 31 5.61 15.55 -23.42
N VAL A 32 6.51 14.69 -23.93
CA VAL A 32 6.15 13.68 -24.93
C VAL A 32 5.22 12.60 -24.35
N VAL A 33 5.45 12.19 -23.11
CA VAL A 33 4.58 11.23 -22.41
C VAL A 33 3.18 11.80 -22.17
N LEU A 34 3.06 13.10 -21.91
CA LEU A 34 1.75 13.76 -21.78
C LEU A 34 0.99 13.85 -23.10
N THR A 35 1.68 14.01 -24.23
CA THR A 35 1.04 14.08 -25.56
C THR A 35 0.76 12.70 -26.18
N THR A 36 1.29 11.63 -25.59
CA THR A 36 1.12 10.27 -26.12
C THR A 36 -0.18 9.67 -25.60
N GLU A 37 -1.15 9.47 -26.50
CA GLU A 37 -2.32 8.65 -26.23
C GLU A 37 -1.92 7.17 -26.19
N THR A 38 -2.30 6.47 -25.12
CA THR A 38 -2.05 5.02 -24.96
C THR A 38 -3.39 4.37 -24.62
N LYS A 39 -3.81 3.37 -25.40
CA LYS A 39 -5.11 2.71 -25.19
C LYS A 39 -5.02 1.50 -24.26
N ASP A 40 -3.94 0.72 -24.35
CA ASP A 40 -3.75 -0.54 -23.63
C ASP A 40 -2.31 -0.73 -23.08
N ALA A 41 -2.08 -1.77 -22.26
CA ALA A 41 -0.78 -2.07 -21.66
C ALA A 41 0.31 -2.47 -22.68
N ASP A 42 -0.05 -3.26 -23.70
CA ASP A 42 0.86 -3.62 -24.80
C ASP A 42 1.21 -2.41 -25.68
N ASP A 43 0.27 -1.47 -25.83
CA ASP A 43 0.49 -0.19 -26.49
C ASP A 43 1.50 0.65 -25.69
N MET A 44 1.36 0.69 -24.35
CA MET A 44 2.29 1.39 -23.46
C MET A 44 3.73 0.89 -23.56
N SER A 45 3.97 -0.44 -23.59
CA SER A 45 5.34 -0.97 -23.78
C SER A 45 5.95 -0.56 -25.11
N ASN A 46 5.16 -0.59 -26.18
CA ASN A 46 5.59 -0.14 -27.51
C ASN A 46 5.85 1.37 -27.55
N SER A 47 5.03 2.18 -26.89
CA SER A 47 5.24 3.63 -26.74
C SER A 47 6.51 3.93 -25.97
N ILE A 48 6.80 3.20 -24.89
CA ILE A 48 8.03 3.35 -24.11
C ILE A 48 9.27 3.17 -25.00
N ASP A 49 9.30 2.12 -25.83
CA ASP A 49 10.44 1.86 -26.72
C ASP A 49 10.57 2.91 -27.84
N LYS A 50 9.45 3.36 -28.42
CA LYS A 50 9.43 4.42 -29.45
C LYS A 50 9.93 5.76 -28.88
N ILE A 51 9.41 6.17 -27.73
CA ILE A 51 9.79 7.44 -27.06
C ILE A 51 11.26 7.38 -26.63
N SER A 52 11.72 6.23 -26.11
CA SER A 52 13.12 6.06 -25.74
C SER A 52 14.06 6.26 -26.94
N LYS A 53 13.78 5.61 -28.08
CA LYS A 53 14.58 5.80 -29.31
C LYS A 53 14.52 7.23 -29.84
N PHE A 54 13.36 7.88 -29.76
CA PHE A 54 13.18 9.27 -30.17
C PHE A 54 14.02 10.23 -29.31
N MET A 55 13.99 10.06 -27.99
CA MET A 55 14.76 10.86 -27.05
C MET A 55 16.27 10.62 -27.20
N GLU A 56 16.69 9.38 -27.42
CA GLU A 56 18.09 9.04 -27.69
C GLU A 56 18.61 9.78 -28.92
N LYS A 57 17.87 9.74 -30.03
CA LYS A 57 18.23 10.46 -31.26
C LYS A 57 18.29 11.98 -31.07
N ASN A 58 17.41 12.55 -30.26
CA ASN A 58 17.43 13.99 -29.96
C ASN A 58 18.64 14.41 -29.13
N VAL A 59 19.11 13.54 -28.22
CA VAL A 59 20.36 13.77 -27.47
C VAL A 59 21.58 13.64 -28.39
N GLU A 60 21.60 12.63 -29.27
CA GLU A 60 22.70 12.43 -30.23
C GLU A 60 22.81 13.58 -31.25
N ASN A 61 21.67 14.11 -31.70
CA ASN A 61 21.61 15.23 -32.64
C ASN A 61 21.79 16.61 -31.99
N ASN A 62 22.09 16.69 -30.69
CA ASN A 62 22.16 17.94 -29.92
C ASN A 62 20.87 18.79 -29.90
N ASN A 63 19.70 18.22 -30.22
CA ASN A 63 18.42 18.88 -30.04
C ASN A 63 18.10 19.09 -28.55
N ILE A 64 18.56 18.16 -27.70
CA ILE A 64 18.53 18.27 -26.25
C ILE A 64 19.97 18.25 -25.76
N TYR A 65 20.43 19.35 -25.16
CA TYR A 65 21.79 19.44 -24.67
C TYR A 65 21.99 18.53 -23.45
N VAL A 66 22.85 17.53 -23.61
CA VAL A 66 23.37 16.70 -22.52
C VAL A 66 24.89 16.58 -22.73
N PRO A 67 25.73 16.82 -21.70
CA PRO A 67 27.17 16.64 -21.83
C PRO A 67 27.55 15.24 -22.33
N LYS A 68 28.52 15.16 -23.25
CA LYS A 68 28.93 13.90 -23.92
C LYS A 68 29.26 12.77 -22.94
N TYR A 69 29.85 13.07 -21.79
CA TYR A 69 30.19 12.07 -20.78
C TYR A 69 28.96 11.39 -20.14
N LEU A 70 27.77 11.99 -20.22
CA LEU A 70 26.52 11.41 -19.73
C LEU A 70 25.75 10.63 -20.80
N HIS A 71 26.14 10.68 -22.09
CA HIS A 71 25.37 10.05 -23.17
C HIS A 71 25.16 8.55 -22.93
N LYS A 72 26.22 7.82 -22.52
CA LYS A 72 26.13 6.39 -22.19
C LYS A 72 25.21 6.13 -20.99
N PHE A 73 25.25 7.01 -19.99
CA PHE A 73 24.39 6.92 -18.82
C PHE A 73 22.92 7.15 -19.18
N VAL A 74 22.64 8.18 -19.98
CA VAL A 74 21.30 8.48 -20.48
C VAL A 74 20.75 7.31 -21.27
N LYS A 75 21.49 6.81 -22.27
CA LYS A 75 21.09 5.66 -23.09
C LYS A 75 20.69 4.45 -22.25
N TYR A 76 21.46 4.16 -21.19
CA TYR A 76 21.16 3.05 -20.29
C TYR A 76 19.89 3.25 -19.44
N LYS A 77 19.61 4.48 -19.02
CA LYS A 77 18.49 4.80 -18.11
C LYS A 77 17.19 5.16 -18.82
N LEU A 78 17.27 5.58 -20.08
CA LEU A 78 16.19 6.23 -20.80
C LEU A 78 14.88 5.43 -20.78
N LYS A 79 14.94 4.12 -21.09
CA LYS A 79 13.77 3.24 -21.06
C LYS A 79 13.08 3.24 -19.68
N ARG A 80 13.85 3.22 -18.60
CA ARG A 80 13.31 3.25 -17.23
C ARG A 80 12.75 4.61 -16.85
N TRP A 81 13.37 5.71 -17.30
CA TRP A 81 12.84 7.05 -17.08
C TRP A 81 11.52 7.24 -17.82
N VAL A 82 11.42 6.79 -19.07
CA VAL A 82 10.17 6.87 -19.84
C VAL A 82 9.06 6.04 -19.18
N ASP A 83 9.35 4.82 -18.76
CA ASP A 83 8.41 3.99 -17.98
C ASP A 83 7.97 4.70 -16.68
N SER A 84 8.92 5.27 -15.93
CA SER A 84 8.62 6.03 -14.71
C SER A 84 7.78 7.28 -14.96
N ALA A 85 7.93 7.94 -16.12
CA ALA A 85 7.07 9.05 -16.51
C ALA A 85 5.62 8.58 -16.73
N PHE A 86 5.41 7.45 -17.42
CA PHE A 86 4.06 6.90 -17.55
C PHE A 86 3.46 6.50 -16.19
N GLN A 87 4.26 5.89 -15.31
CA GLN A 87 3.83 5.58 -13.94
C GLN A 87 3.43 6.85 -13.17
N ALA A 88 4.25 7.90 -13.21
CA ALA A 88 3.92 9.19 -12.59
C ALA A 88 2.59 9.76 -13.10
N ARG A 89 2.29 9.59 -14.40
CA ARG A 89 1.01 10.01 -15.01
C ARG A 89 -0.18 9.32 -14.35
N ILE A 90 -0.06 8.02 -14.07
CA ILE A 90 -1.14 7.17 -13.51
C ILE A 90 -1.29 7.33 -11.99
N MET A 91 -0.19 7.53 -11.24
CA MET A 91 -0.21 7.61 -9.77
C MET A 91 -1.11 8.75 -9.26
N ARG A 92 -1.89 8.49 -8.21
CA ARG A 92 -2.86 9.45 -7.63
C ARG A 92 -2.47 9.84 -6.19
N GLU A 93 -2.81 11.07 -5.83
CA GLU A 93 -2.77 11.54 -4.44
C GLU A 93 -3.77 10.72 -3.60
N ASP A 94 -3.45 10.49 -2.32
CA ASP A 94 -4.21 9.71 -1.33
C ASP A 94 -4.35 8.21 -1.61
N ASP A 95 -3.76 7.72 -2.71
CA ASP A 95 -3.58 6.30 -3.00
C ASP A 95 -2.09 5.92 -2.97
N HIS A 96 -1.29 6.52 -3.86
CA HIS A 96 0.13 6.17 -3.98
C HIS A 96 1.05 7.06 -3.12
N PHE A 97 0.63 8.29 -2.84
CA PHE A 97 1.40 9.28 -2.09
C PHE A 97 0.49 10.34 -1.48
N VAL A 98 1.01 11.10 -0.53
CA VAL A 98 0.26 12.18 0.14
C VAL A 98 1.05 13.49 0.05
N LEU A 99 0.34 14.60 -0.14
CA LEU A 99 0.92 15.93 -0.05
C LEU A 99 0.86 16.43 1.41
N SER A 100 2.00 16.58 2.08
CA SER A 100 2.06 17.14 3.45
C SER A 100 3.20 18.14 3.65
N ILE A 101 3.04 19.05 4.60
CA ILE A 101 4.07 20.03 4.95
C ILE A 101 5.09 19.33 5.88
N PRO A 102 6.39 19.34 5.58
CA PRO A 102 7.39 18.73 6.44
C PRO A 102 7.41 19.39 7.83
N LYS A 103 7.42 18.56 8.90
CA LYS A 103 7.40 19.01 10.30
C LYS A 103 8.60 19.88 10.70
N THR A 104 9.67 19.85 9.94
CA THR A 104 10.92 20.61 10.13
C THR A 104 10.92 22.01 9.51
N ALA A 105 9.89 22.39 8.74
CA ALA A 105 9.77 23.75 8.25
C ALA A 105 9.36 24.68 9.41
N GLY A 106 10.31 25.44 9.94
CA GLY A 106 10.01 26.55 10.84
C GLY A 106 8.97 27.48 10.21
N GLN A 107 8.17 28.15 11.05
CA GLN A 107 6.95 28.89 10.72
C GLN A 107 7.06 29.95 9.60
N ASN A 108 8.25 30.20 9.04
CA ASN A 108 8.51 31.31 8.14
C ASN A 108 8.88 30.95 6.69
N ASN A 109 8.91 29.69 6.27
CA ASN A 109 9.12 29.35 4.86
C ASN A 109 7.93 28.60 4.24
N GLN A 110 7.48 29.17 3.12
CA GLN A 110 6.31 28.87 2.29
C GLN A 110 5.70 27.46 2.39
N LYS A 111 4.35 27.48 2.45
CA LYS A 111 3.34 26.41 2.46
C LYS A 111 3.42 25.43 1.28
N GLN A 112 4.59 24.95 0.88
CA GLN A 112 4.67 23.93 -0.17
C GLN A 112 4.60 22.55 0.48
N LYS A 113 3.49 21.84 0.22
CA LYS A 113 3.32 20.45 0.66
C LYS A 113 4.29 19.59 -0.15
N ASN A 114 5.14 18.77 0.48
CA ASN A 114 6.03 17.83 -0.21
C ASN A 114 5.28 16.56 -0.61
N ILE A 115 5.70 15.91 -1.70
CA ILE A 115 5.23 14.58 -2.07
C ILE A 115 5.87 13.58 -1.11
N ILE A 116 5.06 12.89 -0.31
CA ILE A 116 5.54 11.90 0.66
C ILE A 116 5.06 10.52 0.24
N VAL A 117 6.02 9.59 0.16
CA VAL A 117 5.77 8.19 -0.15
C VAL A 117 4.90 7.58 0.95
N LEU A 118 3.82 6.91 0.54
CA LEU A 118 3.01 6.08 1.42
C LEU A 118 3.40 4.61 1.21
N ASP A 119 3.67 3.90 2.29
CA ASP A 119 3.80 2.45 2.27
C ASP A 119 2.40 1.82 2.24
N LYS A 120 2.03 1.09 1.17
CA LYS A 120 0.67 0.54 0.99
C LYS A 120 0.26 -0.43 2.11
N ASP A 121 1.19 -1.29 2.53
CA ASP A 121 0.92 -2.33 3.53
C ASP A 121 0.68 -1.76 4.92
N THR A 122 1.27 -0.59 5.20
CA THR A 122 1.31 -0.04 6.56
C THR A 122 0.71 1.35 6.66
N GLY A 123 0.35 2.00 5.56
CA GLY A 123 -0.08 3.41 5.50
C GLY A 123 0.94 4.42 6.06
N VAL A 124 2.17 4.01 6.37
CA VAL A 124 3.18 4.88 7.00
C VAL A 124 3.77 5.87 5.99
N GLU A 125 3.73 7.15 6.36
CA GLU A 125 4.39 8.24 5.62
C GLU A 125 5.92 8.14 5.75
N GLN A 126 6.62 8.04 4.62
CA GLN A 126 8.08 7.93 4.58
C GLN A 126 8.72 9.24 4.10
N TYR A 127 8.94 10.17 5.02
CA TYR A 127 9.45 11.53 4.73
C TYR A 127 10.84 11.57 4.09
N SER A 128 11.67 10.56 4.36
CA SER A 128 13.05 10.48 3.86
C SER A 128 13.20 9.56 2.64
N THR A 129 12.09 9.00 2.14
CA THR A 129 12.11 8.11 0.98
C THR A 129 11.73 8.86 -0.27
N LEU A 130 12.50 8.65 -1.34
CA LEU A 130 12.19 9.10 -2.69
C LEU A 130 12.07 7.89 -3.61
N TRP A 131 11.17 7.96 -4.59
CA TRP A 131 11.16 6.98 -5.67
C TRP A 131 12.40 7.14 -6.55
N SER A 132 12.94 6.00 -7.00
CA SER A 132 14.09 5.97 -7.88
C SER A 132 13.72 5.96 -9.36
N HIS A 133 14.75 5.97 -10.22
CA HIS A 133 14.60 5.87 -11.68
C HIS A 133 13.80 7.03 -12.28
N GLY A 134 14.02 8.25 -11.80
CA GLY A 134 13.33 9.43 -12.35
C GLY A 134 11.88 9.59 -11.87
N LEU A 135 11.29 8.61 -11.19
CA LEU A 135 9.88 8.67 -10.80
C LEU A 135 9.58 9.86 -9.87
N ALA A 136 10.46 10.15 -8.90
CA ALA A 136 10.32 11.35 -8.05
C ALA A 136 10.37 12.64 -8.88
N GLN A 137 11.27 12.72 -9.86
CA GLN A 137 11.39 13.85 -10.78
C GLN A 137 10.11 14.10 -11.57
N PHE A 138 9.53 13.04 -12.16
CA PHE A 138 8.29 13.16 -12.93
C PHE A 138 7.07 13.47 -12.06
N LEU A 139 7.02 12.97 -10.82
CA LEU A 139 5.98 13.36 -9.87
C LEU A 139 6.07 14.85 -9.51
N GLU A 140 7.26 15.38 -9.27
CA GLU A 140 7.43 16.81 -9.03
C GLU A 140 7.03 17.65 -10.28
N LEU A 141 7.35 17.19 -11.49
CA LEU A 141 6.89 17.82 -12.74
C LEU A 141 5.36 17.79 -12.90
N LYS A 142 4.71 16.67 -12.54
CA LYS A 142 3.25 16.53 -12.55
C LYS A 142 2.57 17.60 -11.69
N TYR A 143 3.15 17.92 -10.54
CA TYR A 143 2.66 18.96 -9.63
C TYR A 143 3.23 20.35 -9.89
N ARG A 144 3.95 20.54 -11.02
CA ARG A 144 4.54 21.82 -11.45
C ARG A 144 5.49 22.42 -10.41
N ARG A 145 6.32 21.56 -9.82
CA ARG A 145 7.29 21.92 -8.77
C ARG A 145 8.71 21.92 -9.31
N LYS A 146 9.62 22.43 -8.49
CA LYS A 146 11.05 22.44 -8.81
C LYS A 146 11.55 21.01 -8.96
N LEU A 147 12.21 20.72 -10.08
CA LEU A 147 12.78 19.41 -10.34
C LEU A 147 13.96 19.14 -9.39
N PRO A 148 13.91 18.08 -8.56
CA PRO A 148 15.07 17.67 -7.78
C PRO A 148 16.12 17.02 -8.68
N VAL A 149 17.40 17.22 -8.35
CA VAL A 149 18.50 16.54 -9.05
C VAL A 149 18.37 15.03 -8.85
N GLU A 150 18.60 14.24 -9.90
CA GLU A 150 18.65 12.79 -9.73
C GLU A 150 19.85 12.42 -8.84
N SER A 151 19.64 11.47 -7.94
CA SER A 151 20.69 10.93 -7.08
C SER A 151 21.01 9.49 -7.46
N LEU A 152 22.29 9.11 -7.32
CA LEU A 152 22.71 7.74 -7.52
C LEU A 152 22.86 7.03 -6.18
N LYS A 153 22.42 5.77 -6.17
CA LYS A 153 22.53 4.88 -5.01
C LYS A 153 23.91 4.20 -5.08
N ALA A 154 24.86 4.69 -4.29
CA ALA A 154 26.22 4.13 -4.26
C ALA A 154 26.31 2.93 -3.31
N VAL A 155 25.64 3.02 -2.16
CA VAL A 155 25.64 1.99 -1.12
C VAL A 155 24.22 1.60 -0.82
N PHE A 156 23.94 0.30 -0.88
CA PHE A 156 22.60 -0.22 -0.62
C PHE A 156 22.66 -1.61 0.02
N ILE A 157 21.64 -1.93 0.81
CA ILE A 157 21.44 -3.22 1.43
C ILE A 157 19.95 -3.53 1.51
N SER A 158 19.54 -4.74 1.13
CA SER A 158 18.17 -5.19 1.35
C SER A 158 17.97 -5.60 2.80
N ASN A 159 16.73 -5.52 3.29
CA ASN A 159 16.41 -6.04 4.63
C ASN A 159 16.82 -7.51 4.77
N LYS A 160 16.58 -8.32 3.72
CA LYS A 160 17.10 -9.70 3.66
C LYS A 160 18.61 -9.76 3.94
N ALA A 161 19.40 -9.04 3.13
CA ALA A 161 20.85 -9.08 3.25
C ALA A 161 21.35 -8.51 4.59
N PHE A 162 20.63 -7.53 5.16
CA PHE A 162 20.94 -6.96 6.47
C PHE A 162 20.74 -8.00 7.58
N PHE A 163 19.57 -8.63 7.66
CA PHE A 163 19.27 -9.60 8.71
C PHE A 163 20.10 -10.89 8.57
N GLN A 164 20.45 -11.31 7.37
CA GLN A 164 21.35 -12.45 7.16
C GLN A 164 22.75 -12.27 7.77
N ARG A 165 23.19 -11.02 8.02
CA ARG A 165 24.48 -10.75 8.69
C ARG A 165 24.50 -11.21 10.15
N TYR A 166 23.34 -11.30 10.78
CA TYR A 166 23.22 -11.74 12.18
C TYR A 166 23.32 -13.25 12.34
N LYS A 167 23.30 -14.02 11.23
CA LYS A 167 23.43 -15.49 11.23
C LYS A 167 22.46 -16.10 12.25
N SER A 168 22.97 -16.86 13.22
CA SER A 168 22.20 -17.53 14.27
C SER A 168 21.78 -16.62 15.44
N CYS A 169 22.12 -15.32 15.40
CA CYS A 169 21.77 -14.35 16.43
C CYS A 169 20.53 -13.51 16.04
N LEU A 170 19.58 -14.11 15.32
CA LEU A 170 18.31 -13.48 14.97
C LEU A 170 17.21 -14.04 15.87
N TYR A 171 16.71 -13.19 16.76
CA TYR A 171 15.56 -13.47 17.62
C TYR A 171 14.49 -12.43 17.33
N ASP A 172 13.24 -12.87 17.22
CA ASP A 172 12.11 -11.99 16.96
C ASP A 172 10.87 -12.50 17.68
N LEU A 173 9.94 -11.60 17.92
CA LEU A 173 8.63 -11.88 18.50
C LEU A 173 7.57 -11.31 17.58
N THR A 174 6.63 -12.15 17.18
CA THR A 174 5.52 -11.71 16.34
C THR A 174 4.25 -12.45 16.73
N GLY A 175 3.12 -11.73 16.67
CA GLY A 175 1.81 -12.35 16.85
C GLY A 175 1.34 -13.12 15.63
N THR A 176 1.97 -12.93 14.47
CA THR A 176 1.60 -13.60 13.22
C THR A 176 2.83 -14.02 12.45
N LEU A 177 2.97 -15.33 12.20
CA LEU A 177 4.01 -15.89 11.32
C LEU A 177 3.48 -16.09 9.89
N GLY A 178 2.17 -16.21 9.72
CA GLY A 178 1.51 -16.49 8.45
C GLY A 178 1.47 -17.97 8.13
N SER A 179 1.20 -18.28 6.85
CA SER A 179 1.08 -19.64 6.34
C SER A 179 2.34 -20.48 6.55
N GLU A 180 2.19 -21.80 6.50
CA GLU A 180 3.31 -22.76 6.53
C GLU A 180 4.36 -22.44 5.44
N ASN A 181 3.93 -21.99 4.26
CA ASN A 181 4.84 -21.55 3.20
C ASN A 181 5.69 -20.35 3.62
N SER A 182 5.08 -19.38 4.32
CA SER A 182 5.77 -18.19 4.83
C SER A 182 6.78 -18.56 5.93
N GLN A 183 6.41 -19.50 6.78
CA GLN A 183 7.27 -20.04 7.84
C GLN A 183 8.45 -20.82 7.27
N SER A 184 8.19 -21.73 6.32
CA SER A 184 9.22 -22.49 5.60
C SER A 184 10.21 -21.55 4.92
N PHE A 185 9.72 -20.54 4.20
CA PHE A 185 10.57 -19.52 3.59
C PHE A 185 11.43 -18.77 4.61
N LEU A 186 10.88 -18.38 5.76
CA LEU A 186 11.66 -17.73 6.83
C LEU A 186 12.73 -18.65 7.43
N SER A 187 12.37 -19.90 7.69
CA SER A 187 13.29 -20.93 8.21
C SER A 187 14.45 -21.14 7.24
N ASP A 188 14.17 -21.31 5.94
CA ASP A 188 15.20 -21.52 4.94
C ASP A 188 16.07 -20.27 4.72
N LEU A 189 15.47 -19.08 4.80
CA LEU A 189 16.14 -17.83 4.49
C LEU A 189 17.07 -17.35 5.60
N TYR A 190 16.65 -17.51 6.86
CA TYR A 190 17.34 -16.99 8.04
C TYR A 190 17.80 -18.08 9.02
N TYR A 191 17.55 -19.36 8.73
CA TYR A 191 17.90 -20.49 9.60
C TYR A 191 17.32 -20.39 11.01
N VAL A 192 16.09 -19.86 11.10
CA VAL A 192 15.37 -19.66 12.37
C VAL A 192 14.39 -20.81 12.63
N LYS A 193 14.13 -21.08 13.91
CA LYS A 193 13.08 -21.99 14.35
C LYS A 193 11.94 -21.21 14.99
N PHE A 194 10.74 -21.78 14.95
CA PHE A 194 9.55 -21.19 15.53
C PHE A 194 9.18 -21.92 16.82
N ALA A 195 8.63 -21.18 17.77
CA ALA A 195 8.08 -21.71 19.00
C ALA A 195 6.82 -20.92 19.35
N ASP A 196 5.71 -21.63 19.54
CA ASP A 196 4.44 -21.02 19.91
C ASP A 196 4.41 -20.75 21.42
N LEU A 197 4.21 -19.49 21.78
CA LEU A 197 4.00 -19.09 23.17
C LEU A 197 2.51 -19.11 23.48
N SER A 198 2.11 -19.89 24.48
CA SER A 198 0.72 -19.93 24.95
C SER A 198 0.25 -18.56 25.41
N THR A 199 -0.97 -18.18 25.04
CA THR A 199 -1.56 -16.93 25.53
C THR A 199 -1.95 -17.06 27.00
N SER A 200 -1.81 -15.98 27.78
CA SER A 200 -2.17 -15.98 29.21
C SER A 200 -3.65 -16.27 29.48
N LYS A 201 -4.52 -15.97 28.51
CA LYS A 201 -5.96 -16.24 28.53
C LYS A 201 -6.41 -16.74 27.16
N LYS A 202 -7.45 -17.57 27.13
CA LYS A 202 -8.04 -18.08 25.88
C LYS A 202 -8.65 -16.93 25.06
N LYS A 203 -8.38 -16.89 23.76
CA LYS A 203 -8.96 -15.92 22.83
C LYS A 203 -10.46 -16.20 22.65
N CYS A 204 -11.31 -15.19 22.87
CA CYS A 204 -12.76 -15.28 22.70
C CYS A 204 -13.20 -14.48 21.46
N TYR A 205 -12.77 -14.95 20.29
CA TYR A 205 -13.01 -14.29 19.02
C TYR A 205 -14.13 -14.98 18.24
N ASN A 206 -15.04 -14.20 17.65
CA ASN A 206 -16.10 -14.70 16.78
C ASN A 206 -16.14 -13.93 15.46
N GLN A 207 -15.89 -14.62 14.34
CA GLN A 207 -16.05 -14.06 12.99
C GLN A 207 -17.54 -14.00 12.65
N LEU A 208 -18.05 -12.81 12.34
CA LEU A 208 -19.41 -12.64 11.82
C LEU A 208 -19.43 -12.96 10.32
N SER A 209 -20.61 -13.31 9.79
CA SER A 209 -20.79 -13.54 8.36
C SER A 209 -20.33 -12.33 7.56
N ASN A 210 -19.37 -12.53 6.66
CA ASN A 210 -18.86 -11.48 5.82
C ASN A 210 -19.93 -10.99 4.84
N LYS A 211 -19.73 -9.80 4.30
CA LYS A 211 -20.65 -9.19 3.34
C LYS A 211 -19.91 -8.68 2.11
N VAL A 212 -20.61 -8.70 0.99
CA VAL A 212 -20.05 -8.35 -0.31
C VAL A 212 -21.04 -7.40 -1.00
N ALA A 213 -20.50 -6.36 -1.63
CA ALA A 213 -21.25 -5.42 -2.45
C ALA A 213 -20.62 -5.34 -3.85
N PHE A 214 -21.45 -5.26 -4.88
CA PHE A 214 -20.98 -5.18 -6.26
C PHE A 214 -20.57 -3.75 -6.62
N GLU A 215 -21.45 -2.79 -6.32
CA GLU A 215 -21.22 -1.39 -6.61
C GLU A 215 -20.49 -0.67 -5.46
N TYR A 216 -19.74 0.37 -5.81
CA TYR A 216 -19.00 1.18 -4.85
C TYR A 216 -19.91 1.93 -3.88
N SER A 217 -21.06 2.42 -4.35
CA SER A 217 -22.09 3.07 -3.52
C SER A 217 -22.69 2.09 -2.52
N ASP A 218 -23.06 0.90 -2.97
CA ASP A 218 -23.61 -0.15 -2.11
C ASP A 218 -22.62 -0.59 -1.04
N TRP A 219 -21.33 -0.66 -1.39
CA TRP A 219 -20.26 -0.97 -0.44
C TRP A 219 -20.14 0.07 0.67
N LEU A 220 -20.16 1.36 0.33
CA LEU A 220 -20.15 2.45 1.31
C LEU A 220 -21.39 2.41 2.21
N ASP A 221 -22.57 2.24 1.63
CA ASP A 221 -23.84 2.11 2.35
C ASP A 221 -23.85 0.92 3.31
N LEU A 222 -23.29 -0.21 2.88
CA LEU A 222 -23.23 -1.44 3.65
C LEU A 222 -22.33 -1.28 4.89
N ILE A 223 -21.16 -0.65 4.72
CA ILE A 223 -20.27 -0.31 5.84
C ILE A 223 -20.99 0.64 6.80
N ALA A 224 -21.68 1.67 6.30
CA ALA A 224 -22.40 2.61 7.15
C ALA A 224 -23.55 1.94 7.93
N LYS A 225 -24.35 1.09 7.27
CA LYS A 225 -25.46 0.34 7.89
C LYS A 225 -24.98 -0.59 9.00
N GLU A 226 -23.92 -1.37 8.76
CA GLU A 226 -23.34 -2.22 9.81
C GLU A 226 -22.72 -1.40 10.94
N SER A 227 -22.07 -0.28 10.60
CA SER A 227 -21.49 0.63 11.59
C SER A 227 -22.56 1.23 12.51
N ILE A 228 -23.72 1.64 11.97
CA ILE A 228 -24.86 2.10 12.77
C ILE A 228 -25.41 0.97 13.65
N LYS A 229 -25.60 -0.22 13.07
CA LYS A 229 -26.22 -1.35 13.76
C LYS A 229 -25.39 -1.80 14.96
N ILE A 230 -24.08 -1.95 14.76
CA ILE A 230 -23.15 -2.44 15.79
C ILE A 230 -22.72 -1.30 16.72
N GLY A 231 -22.51 -0.09 16.17
CA GLY A 231 -22.01 1.09 16.88
C GLY A 231 -22.94 1.60 17.98
N LYS A 232 -24.23 1.24 17.93
CA LYS A 232 -25.20 1.49 19.02
C LYS A 232 -24.84 0.79 20.33
N LYS A 233 -24.13 -0.34 20.26
CA LYS A 233 -23.83 -1.19 21.42
C LYS A 233 -22.36 -1.21 21.77
N ARG A 234 -21.45 -1.08 20.81
CA ARG A 234 -20.02 -1.32 21.04
C ARG A 234 -19.16 -0.58 20.02
N PRO A 235 -17.88 -0.28 20.33
CA PRO A 235 -16.99 0.40 19.41
C PRO A 235 -16.64 -0.47 18.21
N ILE A 236 -16.34 0.19 17.09
CA ILE A 236 -15.97 -0.42 15.83
C ILE A 236 -14.63 0.16 15.38
N LEU A 237 -13.73 -0.72 14.97
CA LEU A 237 -12.52 -0.36 14.23
C LEU A 237 -12.70 -0.75 12.77
N ILE A 238 -12.65 0.21 11.86
CA ILE A 238 -12.68 -0.05 10.42
C ILE A 238 -11.26 0.09 9.89
N VAL A 239 -10.70 -1.01 9.38
CA VAL A 239 -9.38 -1.05 8.78
C VAL A 239 -9.53 -0.87 7.28
N CYS A 240 -9.04 0.26 6.78
CA CYS A 240 -9.10 0.62 5.37
C CYS A 240 -7.78 0.35 4.64
N GLU A 241 -7.86 0.04 3.35
CA GLU A 241 -6.70 -0.20 2.51
C GLU A 241 -5.83 1.05 2.30
N ASN A 242 -6.45 2.17 1.88
CA ASN A 242 -5.76 3.41 1.56
C ASN A 242 -6.48 4.64 2.13
N VAL A 243 -5.80 5.80 2.03
CA VAL A 243 -6.29 7.05 2.61
C VAL A 243 -7.56 7.52 1.90
N GLU A 244 -7.65 7.31 0.59
CA GLU A 244 -8.84 7.58 -0.22
C GLU A 244 -10.08 6.80 0.28
N ALA A 245 -9.98 5.48 0.44
CA ALA A 245 -11.08 4.64 0.94
C ALA A 245 -11.51 5.05 2.34
N THR A 246 -10.55 5.34 3.21
CA THR A 246 -10.82 5.89 4.55
C THR A 246 -11.56 7.23 4.46
N GLY A 247 -11.17 8.05 3.48
CA GLY A 247 -11.84 9.29 3.12
C GLY A 247 -13.31 9.10 2.80
N ASN A 248 -13.60 8.21 1.87
CA ASN A 248 -14.95 8.01 1.38
C ASN A 248 -15.86 7.41 2.46
N ILE A 249 -15.38 6.42 3.22
CA ILE A 249 -16.11 5.83 4.35
C ILE A 249 -16.38 6.87 5.44
N TRP A 250 -15.40 7.70 5.77
CA TRP A 250 -15.54 8.77 6.75
C TRP A 250 -16.70 9.72 6.40
N ASN A 251 -16.73 10.18 5.14
CA ASN A 251 -17.78 11.08 4.67
C ASN A 251 -19.15 10.41 4.72
N GLU A 252 -19.23 9.14 4.36
CA GLU A 252 -20.48 8.39 4.37
C GLU A 252 -21.00 8.16 5.80
N LEU A 253 -20.11 7.85 6.74
CA LEU A 253 -20.47 7.71 8.15
C LEU A 253 -21.01 9.03 8.74
N ILE A 254 -20.43 10.17 8.38
CA ILE A 254 -20.94 11.48 8.79
C ILE A 254 -22.34 11.75 8.20
N ARG A 255 -22.55 11.47 6.90
CA ARG A 255 -23.87 11.62 6.26
C ARG A 255 -24.95 10.80 6.95
N ASN A 256 -24.59 9.62 7.42
CA ASN A 256 -25.47 8.70 8.13
C ASN A 256 -25.59 8.98 9.65
N GLY A 257 -25.02 10.10 10.14
CA GLY A 257 -25.15 10.54 11.53
C GLY A 257 -24.28 9.76 12.53
N VAL A 258 -23.25 9.05 12.06
CA VAL A 258 -22.28 8.32 12.89
C VAL A 258 -20.89 8.92 12.68
N PRO A 259 -20.62 10.12 13.22
CA PRO A 259 -19.30 10.72 13.09
C PRO A 259 -18.26 9.82 13.77
N PRO A 260 -17.19 9.40 13.09
CA PRO A 260 -16.20 8.53 13.72
C PRO A 260 -15.40 9.31 14.79
N HIS A 261 -14.90 8.58 15.80
CA HIS A 261 -14.30 9.20 16.99
C HIS A 261 -12.91 9.80 16.74
N THR A 262 -12.21 9.38 15.68
CA THR A 262 -10.89 9.91 15.32
C THR A 262 -11.02 11.33 14.75
N THR A 263 -10.31 12.33 15.25
CA THR A 263 -10.36 13.68 14.64
C THR A 263 -9.95 13.67 13.16
N GLU A 264 -10.32 14.69 12.38
CA GLU A 264 -9.93 14.82 10.96
C GLU A 264 -8.40 14.72 10.73
N LYS A 265 -7.62 15.11 11.74
CA LYS A 265 -6.15 14.96 11.80
C LYS A 265 -5.69 13.49 11.82
N TYR A 266 -6.49 12.59 12.39
CA TYR A 266 -6.24 11.15 12.53
C TYR A 266 -7.00 10.31 11.48
N ARG A 267 -7.67 10.93 10.51
CA ARG A 267 -8.33 10.23 9.39
C ARG A 267 -7.36 9.35 8.59
N ARG A 268 -6.09 9.76 8.50
CA ARG A 268 -5.02 8.96 7.87
C ARG A 268 -4.62 7.73 8.69
N ASP A 269 -4.93 7.75 9.97
CA ASP A 269 -4.62 6.68 10.91
C ASP A 269 -5.75 5.64 11.01
N ALA A 270 -6.77 5.67 10.15
CA ALA A 270 -7.72 4.55 10.00
C ALA A 270 -7.40 3.63 8.80
N THR A 271 -6.28 3.88 8.11
CA THR A 271 -5.66 2.92 7.18
C THR A 271 -4.96 1.80 7.94
N ASN A 272 -4.34 0.83 7.25
CA ASN A 272 -3.42 -0.18 7.82
C ASN A 272 -2.37 0.34 8.84
N LYS A 273 -2.20 1.66 8.89
CA LYS A 273 -1.39 2.43 9.84
C LYS A 273 -1.93 2.50 11.25
N GLY A 274 -3.26 2.55 11.43
CA GLY A 274 -3.87 2.94 12.69
C GLY A 274 -3.36 2.17 13.87
N GLU A 275 -2.43 2.77 14.60
CA GLU A 275 -1.97 2.24 15.88
C GLU A 275 -1.36 0.82 15.81
N ARG A 276 -0.52 0.50 14.81
CA ARG A 276 0.27 -0.75 14.87
C ARG A 276 1.17 -0.71 16.11
N GLY A 277 0.94 -1.64 17.05
CA GLY A 277 1.69 -1.74 18.31
C GLY A 277 1.05 -1.04 19.50
N THR A 278 -0.02 -0.25 19.32
CA THR A 278 -0.80 0.28 20.45
C THR A 278 -1.83 -0.75 20.88
N ASP A 279 -2.02 -0.88 22.19
CA ASP A 279 -3.09 -1.71 22.73
C ASP A 279 -4.40 -0.95 22.78
N ILE A 280 -5.44 -1.50 22.13
CA ILE A 280 -6.80 -0.96 22.22
C ILE A 280 -7.45 -1.63 23.43
N SER A 281 -7.29 -0.99 24.60
CA SER A 281 -7.93 -1.46 25.83
C SER A 281 -9.42 -1.19 25.77
N VAL A 282 -10.21 -2.24 26.02
CA VAL A 282 -11.68 -2.19 25.99
C VAL A 282 -12.20 -2.18 27.42
N ASP A 283 -13.09 -1.24 27.73
CA ASP A 283 -13.72 -1.16 29.05
C ASP A 283 -14.55 -2.43 29.36
N PRO A 284 -14.59 -2.90 30.61
CA PRO A 284 -15.43 -4.03 31.02
C PRO A 284 -16.89 -3.97 30.55
N GLU A 285 -17.51 -2.79 30.50
CA GLU A 285 -18.90 -2.66 30.02
C GLU A 285 -19.03 -2.97 28.52
N VAL A 286 -18.03 -2.59 27.73
CA VAL A 286 -17.98 -2.91 26.30
C VAL A 286 -17.77 -4.41 26.09
N ASN A 287 -16.99 -5.07 26.93
CA ASN A 287 -16.80 -6.53 26.86
C ASN A 287 -18.10 -7.31 27.13
N LYS A 288 -18.99 -6.79 27.97
CA LYS A 288 -20.35 -7.37 28.14
C LYS A 288 -21.20 -7.22 26.87
N GLN A 289 -20.89 -6.23 26.04
CA GLN A 289 -21.55 -5.95 24.76
C GLN A 289 -20.77 -6.56 23.58
N GLU A 290 -20.21 -7.76 23.75
CA GLU A 290 -19.42 -8.50 22.75
C GLU A 290 -18.06 -7.88 22.38
N GLY A 291 -17.63 -6.81 23.06
CA GLY A 291 -16.31 -6.21 22.90
C GLY A 291 -16.10 -5.47 21.59
N LEU A 292 -14.84 -5.20 21.23
CA LEU A 292 -14.48 -4.47 20.02
C LEU A 292 -14.88 -5.24 18.75
N HIS A 293 -15.56 -4.57 17.83
CA HIS A 293 -15.82 -5.09 16.50
C HIS A 293 -14.80 -4.57 15.49
N VAL A 294 -14.23 -5.45 14.67
CA VAL A 294 -13.26 -5.07 13.61
C VAL A 294 -13.87 -5.34 12.24
N ILE A 295 -13.93 -4.31 11.40
CA ILE A 295 -14.32 -4.42 10.00
C ILE A 295 -13.08 -4.29 9.13
N LEU A 296 -12.85 -5.27 8.26
CA LEU A 296 -11.80 -5.20 7.24
C LEU A 296 -12.47 -5.04 5.87
N ASN A 297 -12.18 -3.92 5.19
CA ASN A 297 -12.96 -3.48 4.03
C ASN A 297 -12.34 -3.86 2.67
N TYR A 298 -11.21 -4.58 2.69
CA TYR A 298 -10.46 -5.01 1.53
C TYR A 298 -9.87 -6.40 1.81
N PRO A 299 -9.64 -7.24 0.79
CA PRO A 299 -8.91 -8.48 0.95
C PRO A 299 -7.40 -8.18 1.02
N PRO A 300 -6.68 -8.53 2.11
CA PRO A 300 -5.24 -8.33 2.14
C PRO A 300 -4.49 -9.32 1.25
N GLU A 301 -3.37 -8.89 0.66
CA GLU A 301 -2.49 -9.76 -0.15
C GLU A 301 -1.91 -10.95 0.63
N ASN A 302 -1.87 -10.86 1.97
CA ASN A 302 -1.32 -11.89 2.84
C ASN A 302 -2.19 -12.07 4.10
N VAL A 303 -2.48 -13.34 4.43
CA VAL A 303 -3.16 -13.78 5.66
C VAL A 303 -2.59 -13.14 6.93
N ARG A 304 -1.27 -12.86 6.97
CA ARG A 304 -0.64 -12.16 8.10
C ARG A 304 -1.28 -10.79 8.40
N VAL A 305 -1.66 -10.05 7.37
CA VAL A 305 -2.25 -8.71 7.50
C VAL A 305 -3.67 -8.81 8.04
N GLU A 306 -4.42 -9.81 7.58
CA GLU A 306 -5.74 -10.17 8.11
C GLU A 306 -5.66 -10.56 9.60
N GLU A 307 -4.80 -11.51 9.95
CA GLU A 307 -4.60 -11.94 11.33
C GLU A 307 -4.17 -10.78 12.23
N GLN A 308 -3.37 -9.85 11.71
CA GLN A 308 -2.98 -8.63 12.43
C GLN A 308 -4.16 -7.69 12.63
N ALA A 309 -5.03 -7.52 11.62
CA ALA A 309 -6.22 -6.68 11.71
C ALA A 309 -7.21 -7.24 12.75
N PHE A 310 -7.61 -8.51 12.62
CA PHE A 310 -8.53 -9.15 13.56
C PHE A 310 -7.90 -9.42 14.94
N GLY A 311 -6.57 -9.57 15.01
CA GLY A 311 -5.82 -9.63 16.27
C GLY A 311 -5.83 -8.34 17.09
N ARG A 312 -6.44 -7.26 16.59
CA ARG A 312 -6.71 -6.04 17.36
C ARG A 312 -7.89 -6.17 18.31
N THR A 313 -8.76 -7.16 18.10
CA THR A 313 -9.86 -7.48 19.02
C THR A 313 -9.59 -8.76 19.82
N ALA A 314 -10.46 -9.07 20.78
CA ALA A 314 -10.41 -10.26 21.64
C ALA A 314 -9.08 -10.46 22.40
N ARG A 315 -8.41 -9.36 22.78
CA ARG A 315 -7.15 -9.38 23.53
C ARG A 315 -7.36 -9.73 25.00
N ASN A 316 -6.40 -10.40 25.62
CA ASN A 316 -6.42 -10.74 27.05
C ASN A 316 -7.72 -11.43 27.53
N GLY A 317 -8.30 -12.28 26.68
CA GLY A 317 -9.55 -13.02 26.96
C GLY A 317 -10.83 -12.19 26.87
N ALA A 318 -10.75 -10.94 26.39
CA ALA A 318 -11.92 -10.17 26.00
C ALA A 318 -12.69 -10.88 24.88
N VAL A 319 -14.01 -10.67 24.85
CA VAL A 319 -14.83 -11.04 23.70
C VAL A 319 -14.55 -10.05 22.58
N GLY A 320 -14.59 -10.50 21.34
CA GLY A 320 -14.39 -9.64 20.19
C GLY A 320 -14.93 -10.28 18.93
N THR A 321 -15.27 -9.44 17.95
CA THR A 321 -15.76 -9.92 16.66
C THR A 321 -15.05 -9.26 15.50
N GLY A 322 -14.96 -9.98 14.39
CA GLY A 322 -14.48 -9.44 13.12
C GLY A 322 -15.44 -9.74 11.99
N GLN A 323 -15.39 -8.94 10.93
CA GLN A 323 -16.21 -9.11 9.74
C GLN A 323 -15.48 -8.51 8.53
N PHE A 324 -15.55 -9.20 7.39
CA PHE A 324 -15.21 -8.59 6.11
C PHE A 324 -16.41 -7.88 5.48
N ILE A 325 -16.18 -6.71 4.90
CA ILE A 325 -17.14 -6.01 4.03
C ILE A 325 -16.42 -5.60 2.75
N LEU A 326 -16.59 -6.39 1.69
CA LEU A 326 -15.77 -6.30 0.47
C LEU A 326 -16.55 -5.73 -0.72
N GLN A 327 -15.82 -5.11 -1.64
CA GLN A 327 -16.34 -4.73 -2.96
C GLN A 327 -15.89 -5.75 -4.02
N VAL A 328 -16.82 -6.25 -4.83
CA VAL A 328 -16.57 -7.28 -5.84
C VAL A 328 -15.54 -6.85 -6.86
N ASP A 329 -15.71 -5.72 -7.54
CA ASP A 329 -14.81 -5.32 -8.65
C ASP A 329 -13.34 -5.31 -8.24
N LYS A 330 -13.05 -4.90 -7.00
CA LYS A 330 -11.69 -4.89 -6.46
C LYS A 330 -11.18 -6.30 -6.14
N PHE A 331 -12.04 -7.11 -5.53
CA PHE A 331 -11.75 -8.50 -5.20
C PHE A 331 -11.46 -9.35 -6.45
N VAL A 332 -12.20 -9.14 -7.54
CA VAL A 332 -12.01 -9.79 -8.84
C VAL A 332 -10.69 -9.36 -9.49
N TYR A 333 -10.36 -8.07 -9.44
CA TYR A 333 -9.17 -7.53 -10.08
C TYR A 333 -7.87 -8.07 -9.46
N GLU A 334 -7.86 -8.33 -8.15
CA GLU A 334 -6.70 -8.91 -7.45
C GLU A 334 -6.57 -10.43 -7.67
N HIS A 335 -7.68 -11.12 -7.95
CA HIS A 335 -7.70 -12.55 -8.31
C HIS A 335 -7.81 -12.78 -9.83
N MET A 336 -7.57 -11.74 -10.64
CA MET A 336 -7.84 -11.76 -12.08
C MET A 336 -7.01 -12.81 -12.84
N TYR A 337 -5.80 -13.13 -12.35
CA TYR A 337 -4.97 -14.21 -12.89
C TYR A 337 -5.59 -15.61 -12.75
N GLU A 338 -6.41 -15.85 -11.72
CA GLU A 338 -7.16 -17.10 -11.56
C GLU A 338 -8.45 -17.09 -12.40
N LEU A 339 -9.00 -15.90 -12.66
CA LEU A 339 -10.23 -15.69 -13.42
C LEU A 339 -10.05 -15.60 -14.94
N ASP A 340 -8.86 -15.27 -15.44
CA ASP A 340 -8.55 -15.19 -16.87
C ASP A 340 -8.59 -16.55 -17.60
N GLN A 341 -8.68 -17.64 -16.85
CA GLN A 341 -8.88 -18.98 -17.39
C GLN A 341 -10.35 -19.24 -17.81
N TYR A 342 -11.27 -18.31 -17.50
CA TYR A 342 -12.70 -18.48 -17.72
C TYR A 342 -13.30 -17.44 -18.69
N PRO A 343 -14.25 -17.84 -19.57
CA PRO A 343 -14.96 -16.94 -20.49
C PRO A 343 -15.72 -15.83 -19.75
N THR A 344 -15.85 -14.65 -20.38
CA THR A 344 -16.45 -13.43 -19.78
C THR A 344 -17.82 -13.66 -19.14
N ASP A 345 -18.67 -14.49 -19.76
CA ASP A 345 -20.03 -14.77 -19.31
C ASP A 345 -20.08 -15.65 -18.04
N GLN A 346 -18.98 -16.31 -17.70
CA GLN A 346 -18.84 -17.18 -16.53
C GLN A 346 -18.11 -16.50 -15.36
N ARG A 347 -17.49 -15.33 -15.60
CA ARG A 347 -16.71 -14.62 -14.58
C ARG A 347 -17.57 -14.19 -13.39
N LYS A 348 -18.79 -13.71 -13.64
CA LYS A 348 -19.71 -13.26 -12.57
C LYS A 348 -20.09 -14.39 -11.61
N LEU A 349 -20.43 -15.56 -12.15
CA LEU A 349 -20.75 -16.75 -11.36
C LEU A 349 -19.52 -17.27 -10.60
N LYS A 350 -18.33 -17.24 -11.21
CA LYS A 350 -17.08 -17.67 -10.57
C LYS A 350 -16.64 -16.76 -9.43
N VAL A 351 -17.00 -15.48 -9.50
CA VAL A 351 -16.72 -14.49 -8.47
C VAL A 351 -17.65 -14.63 -7.27
N GLU A 352 -18.92 -14.94 -7.50
CA GLU A 352 -19.85 -15.37 -6.46
C GLU A 352 -19.37 -16.69 -5.83
N GLU A 353 -18.93 -17.66 -6.64
CA GLU A 353 -18.33 -18.91 -6.15
C GLU A 353 -17.00 -18.69 -5.40
N LEU A 354 -16.15 -17.73 -5.80
CA LEU A 354 -14.89 -17.42 -5.10
C LEU A 354 -15.15 -16.68 -3.79
N ALA A 355 -16.12 -15.76 -3.78
CA ALA A 355 -16.60 -15.13 -2.56
C ALA A 355 -17.13 -16.22 -1.61
N ASP A 356 -17.98 -17.13 -2.11
CA ASP A 356 -18.51 -18.26 -1.33
C ASP A 356 -17.43 -19.25 -0.89
N MET A 357 -16.44 -19.57 -1.74
CA MET A 357 -15.31 -20.46 -1.40
C MET A 357 -14.39 -19.88 -0.33
N ILE A 358 -14.17 -18.56 -0.31
CA ILE A 358 -13.43 -17.91 0.78
C ILE A 358 -14.26 -17.93 2.06
N LEU A 359 -15.58 -17.72 1.96
CA LEU A 359 -16.51 -17.87 3.08
C LEU A 359 -16.57 -19.31 3.62
N GLU A 360 -16.37 -20.32 2.77
CA GLU A 360 -16.35 -21.73 3.14
C GLU A 360 -14.99 -22.22 3.64
N ARG A 361 -13.86 -21.66 3.17
CA ARG A 361 -12.52 -21.97 3.70
C ARG A 361 -12.43 -21.73 5.22
N GLU A 362 -13.16 -20.76 5.75
CA GLU A 362 -13.21 -20.44 7.19
C GLU A 362 -13.97 -21.47 8.04
N LYS A 363 -14.99 -22.16 7.48
CA LYS A 363 -15.70 -23.24 8.20
C LYS A 363 -14.81 -24.46 8.45
N ASN A 364 -13.80 -24.68 7.61
CA ASN A 364 -12.91 -25.83 7.70
C ASN A 364 -11.64 -25.56 8.53
N GLN A 365 -11.30 -24.30 8.82
CA GLN A 365 -10.19 -23.94 9.73
C GLN A 365 -10.63 -23.70 11.18
N SER A 366 -11.94 -23.72 11.45
CA SER A 366 -12.54 -23.60 12.79
C SER A 366 -12.84 -24.96 13.45
N ARG A 367 -12.23 -26.05 12.96
CA ARG A 367 -12.24 -27.39 13.57
C ARG A 367 -10.88 -27.81 14.09
#